data_AF-A0A931W5N3-F1
#
_entry.id   AF-A0A931W5N3-F1
#
_cell.length_a   1.000
_cell.length_b   1.000
_cell.length_c   1.000
_cell.angle_alpha   90.00
_cell.angle_beta   90.00
_cell.angle_gamma   90.00
#
_symmetry.space_group_name_H-M   'P 1'
#
loop_
_entity.id
_entity.type
_entity.pdbx_description
1 polymer ?
#
loop_
_entity_poly.entity_id
_entity_poly.type
_entity_poly.pdbx_seq_one_letter_code
_entity_poly.pdbx_strand_id
1 'polypeptide(L)'
;MRYCGSCHGVEAKGDGPVSKHLSIRPPDLTQLRKKNKGVFPLEQVMSAIDGTRAVRTHGDSKMPVWGEVFEKFDRARKDPEQAQIKVKVIAEQLSTLQR
;
A
#
# COMPACT_ATOMS: atom_id res chain seq x y z
N MET A 1 0.47 -7.55 -9.14
CA MET A 1 0.49 -7.02 -7.75
C MET A 1 0.99 -8.10 -6.79
N ARG A 2 2.30 -8.39 -6.75
CA ARG A 2 2.85 -9.48 -5.92
C ARG A 2 2.77 -9.16 -4.43
N TYR A 3 2.84 -7.88 -4.09
CA TYR A 3 2.78 -7.43 -2.72
C TYR A 3 1.33 -7.11 -2.31
N CYS A 4 0.70 -6.11 -2.89
CA CYS A 4 -0.63 -5.66 -2.44
C CYS A 4 -1.79 -6.67 -2.62
N GLY A 5 -1.60 -7.71 -3.43
CA GLY A 5 -2.68 -8.60 -3.89
C GLY A 5 -3.32 -9.48 -2.82
N SER A 6 -2.63 -9.75 -1.71
CA SER A 6 -3.18 -10.55 -0.59
C SER A 6 -4.39 -9.87 0.06
N CYS A 7 -4.34 -8.54 0.20
CA CYS A 7 -5.42 -7.73 0.78
C CYS A 7 -6.26 -7.04 -0.30
N HIS A 8 -5.62 -6.44 -1.31
CA HIS A 8 -6.31 -5.65 -2.34
C HIS A 8 -6.71 -6.45 -3.58
N GLY A 9 -6.33 -7.71 -3.70
CA GLY A 9 -6.62 -8.54 -4.88
C GLY A 9 -5.69 -8.25 -6.05
N VAL A 10 -5.67 -9.16 -7.04
CA VAL A 10 -4.80 -9.04 -8.22
C VAL A 10 -5.11 -7.77 -9.02
N GLU A 11 -6.38 -7.38 -9.06
CA GLU A 11 -6.88 -6.18 -9.72
C GLU A 11 -6.91 -4.94 -8.81
N ALA A 12 -6.40 -5.02 -7.57
CA ALA A 12 -6.36 -3.91 -6.61
C ALA A 12 -7.74 -3.39 -6.15
N LYS A 13 -8.80 -4.19 -6.29
CA LYS A 13 -10.20 -3.80 -5.99
C LYS A 13 -10.61 -4.00 -4.52
N GLY A 14 -9.72 -4.44 -3.66
CA GLY A 14 -10.04 -4.68 -2.24
C GLY A 14 -10.72 -6.03 -1.99
N ASP A 15 -10.46 -7.01 -2.84
CA ASP A 15 -11.05 -8.35 -2.86
C ASP A 15 -10.00 -9.47 -2.75
N GLY A 16 -8.83 -9.16 -2.17
CA GLY A 16 -7.78 -10.14 -1.94
C GLY A 16 -8.24 -11.26 -0.99
N PRO A 17 -7.59 -12.44 -1.02
CA PRO A 17 -8.00 -13.59 -0.20
C PRO A 17 -8.08 -13.28 1.30
N VAL A 18 -7.23 -12.39 1.80
CA VAL A 18 -7.22 -11.98 3.23
C VAL A 18 -8.36 -10.99 3.55
N SER A 19 -8.90 -10.28 2.55
CA SER A 19 -9.93 -9.24 2.76
C SER A 19 -11.18 -9.75 3.51
N LYS A 20 -11.52 -11.04 3.35
CA LYS A 20 -12.67 -11.70 3.99
C LYS A 20 -12.50 -11.88 5.50
N HIS A 21 -11.25 -11.85 5.97
CA HIS A 21 -10.90 -12.04 7.38
C HIS A 21 -10.63 -10.72 8.10
N LEU A 22 -10.73 -9.58 7.40
CA LEU A 22 -10.53 -8.26 7.97
C LEU A 22 -11.88 -7.66 8.41
N SER A 23 -11.91 -7.07 9.60
CA SER A 23 -13.10 -6.35 10.10
C SER A 23 -13.48 -5.15 9.24
N ILE A 24 -12.53 -4.62 8.46
CA ILE A 24 -12.73 -3.54 7.51
C ILE A 24 -12.20 -4.01 6.16
N ARG A 25 -13.06 -3.92 5.14
CA ARG A 25 -12.68 -4.28 3.77
C ARG A 25 -11.61 -3.30 3.25
N PRO A 26 -10.50 -3.78 2.67
CA PRO A 26 -9.52 -2.92 2.00
C PRO A 26 -10.19 -2.12 0.87
N PRO A 27 -9.83 -0.84 0.70
CA PRO A 27 -10.41 -0.02 -0.36
C PRO A 27 -10.01 -0.52 -1.75
N ASP A 28 -10.88 -0.26 -2.73
CA ASP A 28 -10.54 -0.30 -4.15
C ASP A 28 -9.52 0.80 -4.46
N LEU A 29 -8.28 0.39 -4.72
CA LEU A 29 -7.17 1.28 -4.98
C LEU A 29 -7.19 1.84 -6.40
N THR A 30 -7.99 1.29 -7.32
CA THR A 30 -8.10 1.79 -8.70
C THR A 30 -8.91 3.09 -8.80
N GLN A 31 -9.58 3.46 -7.71
CA GLN A 31 -10.49 4.61 -7.63
C GLN A 31 -9.93 5.78 -6.81
N LEU A 32 -8.66 5.73 -6.39
CA LEU A 32 -8.08 6.77 -5.52
C LEU A 32 -8.07 8.13 -6.21
N ARG A 33 -7.71 8.17 -7.50
CA ARG A 33 -7.76 9.41 -8.31
C ARG A 33 -9.17 10.00 -8.33
N LYS A 34 -10.18 9.19 -8.67
CA LYS A 34 -11.57 9.62 -8.73
C LYS A 34 -12.07 10.14 -7.37
N LYS A 35 -11.74 9.43 -6.29
CA LYS A 35 -12.09 9.84 -4.92
C LYS A 35 -11.35 11.10 -4.47
N ASN A 36 -10.18 11.37 -5.02
CA ASN A 36 -9.37 12.56 -4.75
C ASN A 36 -9.49 13.60 -5.88
N LYS A 37 -10.73 13.90 -6.30
CA LYS A 37 -11.06 14.99 -7.23
C LYS A 37 -10.30 14.96 -8.56
N GLY A 38 -10.00 13.76 -9.06
CA GLY A 38 -9.29 13.59 -10.34
C GLY A 38 -7.77 13.61 -10.24
N VAL A 39 -7.20 13.80 -9.05
CA VAL A 39 -5.74 13.81 -8.82
C VAL A 39 -5.33 12.58 -8.03
N PHE A 40 -4.29 11.85 -8.44
CA PHE A 40 -3.80 10.72 -7.67
C PHE A 40 -3.02 11.21 -6.43
N PRO A 41 -3.40 10.80 -5.21
CA PRO A 41 -2.80 11.31 -3.97
C PRO A 41 -1.49 10.57 -3.65
N LEU A 42 -0.43 10.82 -4.43
CA LEU A 42 0.85 10.10 -4.35
C LEU A 42 1.43 10.05 -2.92
N GLU A 43 1.56 11.20 -2.26
CA GLU A 43 2.13 11.30 -0.91
C GLU A 43 1.30 10.55 0.14
N GLN A 44 -0.03 10.55 0.01
CA GLN A 44 -0.90 9.83 0.93
C GLN A 44 -0.77 8.31 0.74
N VAL A 45 -0.56 7.87 -0.49
CA VAL A 45 -0.29 6.45 -0.79
C VAL A 45 1.06 6.05 -0.25
N MET A 46 2.11 6.86 -0.47
CA MET A 46 3.45 6.58 0.05
C MET A 46 3.45 6.50 1.58
N SER A 47 2.85 7.48 2.26
CA SER A 47 2.75 7.49 3.73
C SER A 47 1.92 6.33 4.30
N ALA A 48 0.94 5.83 3.55
CA ALA A 48 0.18 4.64 3.93
C ALA A 48 0.98 3.33 3.74
N ILE A 49 1.96 3.30 2.83
CA ILE A 49 2.83 2.14 2.57
C ILE A 49 3.99 2.10 3.56
N ASP A 50 4.66 3.23 3.80
CA ASP A 50 5.81 3.31 4.72
C ASP A 50 5.41 3.34 6.21
N GLY A 51 4.12 3.55 6.49
CA GLY A 51 3.54 3.49 7.82
C GLY A 51 3.58 4.80 8.61
N THR A 52 4.04 5.89 8.00
CA THR A 52 3.98 7.23 8.60
C THR A 52 2.54 7.75 8.74
N ARG A 53 1.60 7.19 7.95
CA ARG A 53 0.16 7.41 8.08
C ARG A 53 -0.53 6.18 8.63
N ALA A 54 -1.17 6.33 9.79
CA ALA A 54 -2.08 5.32 10.32
C ALA A 54 -3.30 5.16 9.38
N VAL A 55 -3.43 3.98 8.77
CA VAL A 55 -4.63 3.57 8.04
C VAL A 55 -5.31 2.52 8.90
N ARG A 56 -6.56 2.77 9.30
CA ARG A 56 -7.33 1.89 10.21
C ARG A 56 -7.38 0.43 9.73
N THR A 57 -7.35 0.22 8.42
CA THR A 57 -7.36 -1.09 7.76
C THR A 57 -5.99 -1.79 7.74
N HIS A 58 -4.90 -1.09 8.05
CA HIS A 58 -3.54 -1.60 8.10
C HIS A 58 -3.10 -2.01 9.51
N GLY A 59 -3.98 -2.03 10.52
CA GLY A 59 -3.60 -2.45 11.88
C GLY A 59 -2.64 -1.46 12.55
N ASP A 60 -1.61 -1.96 13.22
CA ASP A 60 -0.57 -1.22 13.94
C ASP A 60 0.40 -0.49 13.00
N SER A 61 -0.13 0.45 12.20
CA SER A 61 0.59 1.49 11.44
C SER A 61 1.78 1.07 10.56
N LYS A 62 2.16 -0.20 10.47
CA LYS A 62 2.92 -0.79 9.38
C LYS A 62 2.01 -1.86 8.81
N MET A 63 1.82 -1.89 7.50
CA MET A 63 1.06 -2.97 6.91
C MET A 63 1.57 -4.33 7.46
N PRO A 64 0.75 -5.12 8.17
CA PRO A 64 1.25 -6.17 9.06
C PRO A 64 1.91 -7.34 8.30
N VAL A 65 1.65 -7.44 7.00
CA VAL A 65 2.30 -8.40 6.09
C VAL A 65 3.60 -7.84 5.49
N TRP A 66 3.72 -6.52 5.36
CA TRP A 66 4.96 -5.89 4.91
C TRP A 66 5.91 -5.52 6.03
N GLY A 67 5.44 -5.47 7.29
CA GLY A 67 6.27 -5.20 8.46
C GLY A 67 7.53 -6.05 8.44
N GLU A 68 7.42 -7.38 8.31
CA GLU A 68 8.58 -8.28 8.21
C GLU A 68 9.31 -8.23 6.87
N VAL A 69 8.61 -7.98 5.75
CA VAL A 69 9.24 -7.90 4.42
C VAL A 69 10.11 -6.65 4.35
N PHE A 70 9.56 -5.50 4.73
CA PHE A 70 10.27 -4.23 4.87
C PHE A 70 11.22 -4.20 6.07
N GLU A 71 10.95 -4.88 7.19
CA GLU A 71 11.93 -5.02 8.29
C GLU A 71 13.10 -5.90 7.89
N LYS A 72 12.90 -6.98 7.12
CA LYS A 72 14.00 -7.72 6.52
C LYS A 72 14.72 -6.89 5.47
N PHE A 73 14.05 -5.94 4.80
CA PHE A 73 14.72 -4.93 3.97
C PHE A 73 15.52 -3.91 4.80
N ASP A 74 15.00 -3.43 5.94
CA ASP A 74 15.66 -2.50 6.88
C ASP A 74 16.85 -3.14 7.59
N ARG A 75 16.72 -4.39 8.05
CA ARG A 75 17.83 -5.15 8.65
C ARG A 75 18.88 -5.56 7.61
N ALA A 76 18.50 -5.74 6.34
CA ALA A 76 19.45 -6.01 5.27
C ALA A 76 20.15 -4.75 4.73
N ARG A 77 19.62 -3.55 4.95
CA ARG A 77 20.18 -2.30 4.39
C ARG A 77 19.91 -1.14 5.33
N LYS A 78 20.94 -0.65 6.01
CA LYS A 78 20.96 0.65 6.69
C LYS A 78 20.89 1.81 5.68
N ASP A 79 19.91 1.82 4.77
CA ASP A 79 19.79 2.78 3.67
C ASP A 79 18.32 3.23 3.49
N PRO A 80 17.90 4.30 4.21
CA PRO A 80 16.55 4.83 4.14
C PRO A 80 16.18 5.40 2.76
N GLU A 81 17.17 5.79 1.94
CA GLU A 81 16.93 6.34 0.60
C GLU A 81 16.39 5.26 -0.35
N GLN A 82 16.96 4.07 -0.28
CA GLN A 82 16.51 2.91 -1.07
C GLN A 82 15.11 2.42 -0.68
N ALA A 83 14.72 2.56 0.59
CA ALA A 83 13.36 2.25 1.03
C ALA A 83 12.35 3.22 0.41
N GLN A 84 12.65 4.52 0.45
CA GLN A 84 11.80 5.57 -0.14
C GLN A 84 11.66 5.43 -1.65
N ILE A 85 12.73 5.11 -2.38
CA ILE A 85 12.68 4.86 -3.83
C ILE A 85 11.69 3.72 -4.14
N LYS A 86 11.73 2.62 -3.39
CA LYS A 86 10.82 1.48 -3.61
C LYS A 86 9.36 1.85 -3.31
N VAL A 87 9.11 2.56 -2.21
CA VAL A 87 7.76 3.04 -1.86
C VAL A 87 7.21 3.92 -2.98
N LYS A 88 8.04 4.85 -3.49
CA LYS A 88 7.69 5.69 -4.63
C LYS A 88 7.37 4.88 -5.88
N VAL A 89 8.20 3.91 -6.26
CA VAL A 89 7.96 3.04 -7.43
C VAL A 89 6.64 2.26 -7.29
N ILE A 90 6.32 1.75 -6.09
CA ILE A 90 5.05 1.06 -5.84
C ILE A 90 3.87 2.03 -5.99
N ALA A 91 3.99 3.24 -5.43
CA ALA A 91 2.95 4.25 -5.51
C ALA A 91 2.72 4.75 -6.96
N GLU A 92 3.80 4.92 -7.72
CA GLU A 92 3.74 5.25 -9.15
C GLU A 92 3.11 4.11 -9.97
N GLN A 93 3.46 2.85 -9.70
CA GLN A 93 2.78 1.73 -10.34
C GLN A 93 1.28 1.75 -10.05
N LEU A 94 0.88 2.06 -8.82
CA LEU A 94 -0.54 2.19 -8.46
C LEU A 94 -1.23 3.35 -9.20
N SER A 95 -0.50 4.44 -9.47
CA SER A 95 -1.02 5.58 -10.24
C SER A 95 -1.43 5.20 -11.67
N THR A 96 -0.77 4.20 -12.27
CA THR A 96 -1.10 3.71 -13.63
C THR A 96 -2.37 2.86 -13.66
N LEU A 97 -2.82 2.35 -12.50
CA LEU A 97 -4.04 1.55 -12.37
C LEU A 97 -5.30 2.41 -12.17
N GLN A 98 -5.16 3.73 -12.11
CA GLN A 98 -6.26 4.63 -11.79
C GLN A 98 -7.21 4.81 -12.97
N ARG A 99 -8.51 4.67 -12.70
CA ARG A 99 -9.61 4.88 -13.67
C ARG A 99 -10.30 6.21 -13.46
#